data_AF-A0A554J910-F1
#
_entry.id   AF-A0A554J910-F1
#
_cell.length_a   1.000
_cell.length_b   1.000
_cell.length_c   1.000
_cell.angle_alpha   90.00
_cell.angle_beta   90.00
_cell.angle_gamma   90.00
#
_symmetry.space_group_name_H-M   'P 1'
#
loop_
_entity.id
_entity.type
_entity.pdbx_description
1 polymer ?
#
loop_
_entity_poly.entity_id
_entity_poly.type
_entity_poly.pdbx_seq_one_letter_code
_entity_poly.pdbx_strand_id
1 'polypeptide(L)'
;MPESESSYLPAEATPVENEQTSEKEKHRYEELKNEYQKLYDYAKDQSFTVVYRAEGSQEVNSDSVHGANMSGSRQLIGSWYTENYYLAANDHKDAAVFYTDGSADVYALIIPSEMLEIRDFIAKGKQEINVMSHELREGRVKIANESDSPVPTLDNYLRQFAFVREYYELCKKLKLEP
;
A
#
# COMPACT_ATOMS: atom_id res chain seq x y z
N MET A 1 -12.46 -39.77 -58.67
CA MET A 1 -12.13 -38.33 -58.54
C MET A 1 -13.12 -37.52 -59.35
N PRO A 2 -13.61 -36.35 -58.88
CA PRO A 2 -13.37 -35.71 -57.58
C PRO A 2 -14.62 -35.69 -56.67
N GLU A 3 -14.34 -35.56 -55.38
CA GLU A 3 -15.28 -35.47 -54.27
C GLU A 3 -15.80 -34.03 -54.15
N SER A 4 -17.07 -33.91 -53.79
CA SER A 4 -17.74 -32.65 -53.46
C SER A 4 -17.19 -32.09 -52.15
N GLU A 5 -16.37 -31.04 -52.24
CA GLU A 5 -15.93 -30.27 -51.09
C GLU A 5 -17.10 -29.51 -50.48
N SER A 6 -17.62 -30.04 -49.38
CA SER A 6 -18.53 -29.35 -48.47
C SER A 6 -17.74 -28.26 -47.76
N SER A 7 -17.91 -27.01 -48.21
CA SER A 7 -17.39 -25.82 -47.54
C SER A 7 -18.05 -25.66 -46.16
N TYR A 8 -17.41 -26.18 -45.12
CA TYR A 8 -17.70 -25.77 -43.74
C TYR A 8 -17.12 -24.37 -43.53
N LEU A 9 -18.01 -23.38 -43.44
CA LEU A 9 -17.66 -22.09 -42.84
C LEU A 9 -17.48 -22.31 -41.32
N PRO A 10 -16.37 -21.87 -40.70
CA PRO A 10 -16.27 -21.87 -39.26
C PRO A 10 -17.27 -20.85 -38.71
N ALA A 11 -18.06 -21.30 -37.71
CA ALA A 11 -18.97 -20.45 -36.96
C ALA A 11 -18.21 -19.23 -36.43
N GLU A 12 -18.75 -18.04 -36.68
CA GLU A 12 -18.28 -16.80 -36.07
C GLU A 12 -18.24 -16.99 -34.56
N ALA A 13 -17.05 -16.88 -33.98
CA ALA A 13 -16.87 -16.81 -32.54
C ALA A 13 -17.62 -15.56 -32.05
N THR A 14 -18.74 -15.79 -31.35
CA THR A 14 -19.55 -14.75 -30.75
C THR A 14 -18.75 -13.96 -29.69
N PRO A 15 -19.01 -12.66 -29.53
CA PRO A 15 -18.27 -11.75 -28.65
C PRO A 15 -18.69 -11.88 -27.17
N VAL A 16 -18.69 -13.11 -26.63
CA VAL A 16 -19.20 -13.40 -25.27
C VAL A 16 -18.24 -12.91 -24.17
N GLU A 17 -16.94 -12.80 -24.45
CA GLU A 17 -15.94 -12.37 -23.45
C GLU A 17 -16.06 -10.89 -23.05
N ASN A 18 -16.68 -10.05 -23.88
CA ASN A 18 -16.69 -8.60 -23.64
C ASN A 18 -17.82 -8.16 -22.69
N GLU A 19 -18.97 -8.85 -22.70
CA GLU A 19 -20.11 -8.53 -21.84
C GLU A 19 -19.93 -9.06 -20.42
N GLN A 20 -19.48 -10.31 -20.25
CA GLN A 20 -19.27 -10.90 -18.92
C GLN A 20 -18.16 -10.20 -18.13
N THR A 21 -17.10 -9.75 -18.80
CA THR A 21 -16.02 -8.99 -18.18
C THR A 21 -16.50 -7.61 -17.73
N SER A 22 -17.29 -6.93 -18.57
CA SER A 22 -17.91 -5.63 -18.26
C SER A 22 -18.88 -5.70 -17.07
N GLU A 23 -19.70 -6.75 -16.96
CA GLU A 23 -20.61 -6.91 -15.81
C GLU A 23 -19.88 -7.17 -14.48
N LYS A 24 -18.84 -8.02 -14.51
CA LYS A 24 -17.99 -8.26 -13.33
C LYS A 24 -17.27 -7.01 -12.87
N GLU A 25 -16.76 -6.22 -13.81
CA GLU A 25 -16.08 -4.94 -13.53
C GLU A 25 -17.04 -3.91 -12.94
N LYS A 26 -18.28 -3.83 -13.43
CA LYS A 26 -19.30 -2.96 -12.85
C LYS A 26 -19.68 -3.37 -11.42
N HIS A 27 -19.82 -4.68 -11.17
CA HIS A 27 -20.09 -5.17 -9.82
C HIS A 27 -18.93 -4.83 -8.86
N ARG A 28 -17.68 -5.09 -9.29
CA ARG A 28 -16.48 -4.77 -8.51
C ARG A 28 -16.33 -3.26 -8.27
N TYR A 29 -16.66 -2.43 -9.27
CA TYR A 29 -16.69 -0.99 -9.13
C TYR A 29 -17.68 -0.54 -8.04
N GLU A 30 -18.91 -1.07 -8.03
CA GLU A 30 -19.89 -0.69 -7.00
C GLU A 30 -19.48 -1.14 -5.58
N GLU A 31 -18.83 -2.30 -5.44
CA GLU A 31 -18.25 -2.72 -4.15
C GLU A 31 -17.20 -1.71 -3.66
N LEU A 32 -16.23 -1.42 -4.52
CA LEU A 32 -15.11 -0.53 -4.20
C LEU A 32 -15.56 0.91 -3.98
N LYS A 33 -16.56 1.38 -4.73
CA LYS A 33 -17.16 2.70 -4.57
C LYS A 33 -17.76 2.87 -3.17
N ASN A 34 -18.48 1.87 -2.69
CA ASN A 34 -19.08 1.92 -1.35
C ASN A 34 -18.02 1.93 -0.25
N GLU A 35 -16.93 1.19 -0.42
CA GLU A 35 -15.80 1.18 0.52
C GLU A 35 -15.02 2.50 0.48
N TYR A 36 -14.75 3.01 -0.72
CA TYR A 36 -14.13 4.31 -0.95
C TYR A 36 -14.93 5.44 -0.31
N GLN A 37 -16.25 5.46 -0.51
CA GLN A 37 -17.12 6.49 0.06
C GLN A 37 -17.06 6.49 1.59
N LYS A 38 -17.04 5.32 2.24
CA LYS A 38 -16.90 5.23 3.70
C LYS A 38 -15.56 5.79 4.18
N LEU A 39 -14.46 5.43 3.50
CA LEU A 39 -13.13 5.92 3.86
C LEU A 39 -13.01 7.43 3.60
N TYR A 40 -13.55 7.91 2.49
CA TYR A 40 -13.60 9.34 2.14
C TYR A 40 -14.40 10.12 3.19
N ASP A 41 -15.61 9.68 3.53
CA ASP A 41 -16.45 10.37 4.53
C ASP A 41 -15.82 10.37 5.92
N TYR A 42 -15.08 9.33 6.27
CA TYR A 42 -14.27 9.31 7.49
C TYR A 42 -13.15 10.36 7.44
N ALA A 43 -12.41 10.43 6.33
CA ALA A 43 -11.15 11.16 6.24
C ALA A 43 -11.26 12.62 5.77
N LYS A 44 -12.35 13.01 5.09
CA LYS A 44 -12.46 14.30 4.39
C LYS A 44 -12.33 15.54 5.27
N ASP A 45 -12.73 15.43 6.54
CA ASP A 45 -12.72 16.53 7.51
C ASP A 45 -11.47 16.49 8.42
N GLN A 46 -10.55 15.57 8.16
CA GLN A 46 -9.37 15.35 8.99
C GLN A 46 -8.17 16.17 8.50
N SER A 47 -7.30 16.51 9.44
CA SER A 47 -5.93 16.96 9.12
C SER A 47 -5.02 15.74 9.00
N PHE A 48 -3.99 15.83 8.17
CA PHE A 48 -3.06 14.74 7.92
C PHE A 48 -1.64 15.13 8.31
N THR A 49 -0.87 14.14 8.75
CA THR A 49 0.58 14.27 9.01
C THR A 49 1.35 13.18 8.28
N VAL A 50 2.63 13.40 8.05
CA VAL A 50 3.55 12.37 7.56
C VAL A 50 4.29 11.79 8.75
N VAL A 51 4.37 10.47 8.78
CA VAL A 51 5.11 9.73 9.80
C VAL A 51 6.09 8.80 9.13
N TYR A 52 7.23 8.58 9.79
CA TYR A 52 8.40 7.95 9.23
C TYR A 52 8.79 6.72 10.01
N ARG A 53 9.36 5.74 9.31
CA ARG A 53 9.90 4.53 9.92
C ARG A 53 11.07 4.01 9.12
N ALA A 54 12.15 3.64 9.80
CA ALA A 54 13.19 2.83 9.18
C ALA A 54 12.82 1.33 9.30
N GLU A 55 12.91 0.61 8.19
CA GLU A 55 12.73 -0.84 8.12
C GLU A 55 13.93 -1.47 7.40
N GLY A 56 14.26 -2.73 7.69
CA GLY A 56 15.21 -3.48 6.87
C GLY A 56 14.69 -3.59 5.43
N SER A 57 15.58 -3.47 4.45
CA SER A 57 15.20 -3.60 3.04
C SER A 57 14.60 -4.97 2.77
N GLN A 58 13.51 -5.00 2.02
CA GLN A 58 12.96 -6.25 1.50
C GLN A 58 13.55 -6.66 0.15
N GLU A 59 14.59 -5.96 -0.34
CA GLU A 59 15.26 -6.28 -1.61
C GLU A 59 16.18 -7.51 -1.54
N VAL A 60 15.97 -8.40 -0.57
CA VAL A 60 16.74 -9.63 -0.44
C VAL A 60 16.27 -10.66 -1.46
N ASN A 61 17.09 -10.81 -2.49
CA ASN A 61 17.07 -11.92 -3.44
C ASN A 61 16.75 -13.26 -2.74
N SER A 62 15.81 -13.99 -3.32
CA SER A 62 15.35 -15.34 -2.92
C SER A 62 16.45 -16.41 -2.86
N ASP A 63 17.70 -16.08 -3.17
CA ASP A 63 18.85 -17.01 -3.22
C ASP A 63 19.71 -17.02 -1.95
N SER A 64 19.40 -16.20 -0.94
CA SER A 64 20.11 -16.29 0.34
C SER A 64 19.48 -17.35 1.25
N VAL A 65 20.10 -18.54 1.26
CA VAL A 65 19.74 -19.79 1.97
C VAL A 65 19.77 -19.67 3.51
N HIS A 66 19.51 -18.50 4.08
CA HIS A 66 19.35 -18.28 5.53
C HIS A 66 18.01 -17.58 5.87
N GLY A 67 17.12 -17.40 4.89
CA GLY A 67 15.85 -16.68 4.99
C GLY A 67 14.67 -17.42 5.67
N ALA A 68 14.91 -18.51 6.38
CA ALA A 68 13.85 -19.27 7.05
C ALA A 68 14.24 -19.61 8.48
N ASN A 69 14.07 -18.65 9.40
CA ASN A 69 13.79 -18.83 10.83
C ASN A 69 13.92 -17.51 11.60
N MET A 70 13.09 -16.51 11.26
CA MET A 70 12.90 -15.35 12.14
C MET A 70 11.63 -15.59 12.96
N SER A 71 11.81 -16.27 14.10
CA SER A 71 10.84 -16.38 15.19
C SER A 71 10.15 -15.04 15.47
N GLY A 72 8.83 -15.07 15.67
CA GLY A 72 7.94 -13.92 15.89
C GLY A 72 8.22 -13.07 17.15
N SER A 73 9.38 -13.22 17.79
CA SER A 73 9.85 -12.41 18.92
C SER A 73 10.78 -11.26 18.54
N ARG A 74 11.09 -11.04 17.25
CA ARG A 74 11.82 -9.85 16.74
C ARG A 74 10.91 -8.63 16.45
N GLN A 75 9.64 -8.70 16.85
CA GLN A 75 8.61 -7.66 16.67
C GLN A 75 8.75 -6.42 17.58
N LEU A 76 9.94 -6.15 18.13
CA LEU A 76 10.16 -4.98 19.01
C LEU A 76 11.27 -4.05 18.54
N ILE A 77 12.02 -4.42 17.49
CA ILE A 77 12.94 -3.51 16.83
C ILE A 77 12.16 -2.87 15.68
N GLY A 78 11.48 -1.76 15.97
CA GLY A 78 10.87 -0.91 14.96
C GLY A 78 9.35 -1.01 14.81
N SER A 79 8.54 -1.29 15.82
CA SER A 79 7.07 -1.37 15.67
C SER A 79 6.32 -0.02 15.62
N TRP A 80 7.04 1.07 15.38
CA TRP A 80 6.51 2.41 15.60
C TRP A 80 6.98 3.38 14.52
N TYR A 81 6.09 4.28 14.12
CA TYR A 81 6.43 5.43 13.28
C TYR A 81 6.76 6.64 14.16
N THR A 82 7.45 7.64 13.60
CA THR A 82 7.76 8.93 14.25
C THR A 82 7.43 10.09 13.32
N GLU A 83 7.03 11.25 13.85
CA GLU A 83 6.81 12.47 13.06
C GLU A 83 8.14 13.13 12.61
N ASN A 84 9.28 12.69 13.16
CA ASN A 84 10.58 13.29 12.89
C ASN A 84 11.43 12.41 11.96
N TYR A 85 11.60 12.86 10.72
CA TYR A 85 12.43 12.18 9.72
C TYR A 85 13.85 11.87 10.24
N TYR A 86 14.49 12.81 10.94
CA TYR A 86 15.86 12.64 11.42
C TYR A 86 15.99 11.54 12.48
N LEU A 87 14.93 11.32 13.28
CA LEU A 87 14.90 10.19 14.21
C LEU A 87 14.80 8.86 13.44
N ALA A 88 13.93 8.77 12.44
CA ALA A 88 13.84 7.59 11.58
C ALA A 88 15.14 7.33 10.80
N ALA A 89 15.77 8.38 10.25
CA ALA A 89 17.04 8.28 9.52
C ALA A 89 18.24 7.94 10.44
N ASN A 90 18.17 8.25 11.73
CA ASN A 90 19.18 7.81 12.68
C ASN A 90 18.95 6.35 13.10
N ASP A 91 17.70 5.96 13.37
CA ASP A 91 17.31 4.57 13.63
C ASP A 91 17.62 3.68 12.39
N HIS A 92 17.62 4.22 11.16
CA HIS A 92 18.08 3.54 9.95
C HIS A 92 19.53 3.05 10.03
N LYS A 93 20.44 3.84 10.61
CA LYS A 93 21.84 3.42 10.79
C LYS A 93 21.96 2.24 11.75
N ASP A 94 21.15 2.26 12.80
CA ASP A 94 21.09 1.16 13.76
C ASP A 94 20.42 -0.09 13.16
N ALA A 95 19.38 0.09 12.34
CA ALA A 95 18.70 -0.99 11.62
C ALA A 95 19.62 -1.64 10.58
N ALA A 96 20.35 -0.86 9.78
CA ALA A 96 21.30 -1.36 8.79
C ALA A 96 22.40 -2.24 9.43
N VAL A 97 22.82 -1.94 10.66
CA VAL A 97 23.79 -2.78 11.41
C VAL A 97 23.16 -4.11 11.87
N PHE A 98 21.85 -4.17 12.03
CA PHE A 98 21.12 -5.35 12.52
C PHE A 98 20.72 -6.32 11.40
N TYR A 99 20.48 -5.84 10.18
CA TYR A 99 20.15 -6.68 9.02
C TYR A 99 21.43 -7.16 8.31
N THR A 100 21.49 -8.46 7.99
CA THR A 100 22.70 -9.17 7.54
C THR A 100 23.27 -8.69 6.20
N ASP A 101 22.48 -8.00 5.40
CA ASP A 101 22.84 -7.42 4.11
C ASP A 101 23.20 -5.92 4.21
N GLY A 102 23.09 -5.33 5.42
CA GLY A 102 23.44 -3.94 5.66
C GLY A 102 22.44 -2.93 5.10
N SER A 103 21.27 -3.38 4.61
CA SER A 103 20.36 -2.51 3.87
C SER A 103 19.08 -2.23 4.67
N ALA A 104 18.84 -0.95 4.93
CA ALA A 104 17.62 -0.44 5.54
C ALA A 104 17.10 0.69 4.65
N ASP A 105 15.80 0.96 4.74
CA ASP A 105 15.13 2.02 4.00
C ASP A 105 14.27 2.84 4.96
N VAL A 106 14.11 4.13 4.65
CA VAL A 106 13.15 4.98 5.36
C VAL A 106 11.86 4.99 4.56
N TYR A 107 10.76 4.69 5.23
CA TYR A 107 9.42 4.73 4.68
C TYR A 107 8.63 5.87 5.31
N ALA A 108 7.81 6.52 4.49
CA ALA A 108 6.86 7.54 4.89
C ALA A 108 5.43 7.00 4.75
N LEU A 109 4.56 7.43 5.66
CA LEU A 109 3.15 7.11 5.69
C LEU A 109 2.37 8.37 6.05
N ILE A 110 1.25 8.62 5.38
CA ILE A 110 0.32 9.68 5.74
C ILE A 110 -0.74 9.08 6.68
N ILE A 111 -0.95 9.71 7.82
CA ILE A 111 -2.00 9.33 8.77
C ILE A 111 -2.83 10.56 9.17
N PRO A 112 -4.06 10.36 9.64
CA PRO A 112 -4.80 11.41 10.34
C PRO A 112 -4.02 11.94 11.54
N SER A 113 -3.94 13.27 11.68
CA SER A 113 -3.26 13.93 12.80
C SER A 113 -3.85 13.54 14.15
N GLU A 114 -5.16 13.25 14.23
CA GLU A 114 -5.82 12.81 15.46
C GLU A 114 -5.28 11.45 15.98
N MET A 115 -4.74 10.60 15.09
CA MET A 115 -4.12 9.34 15.52
C MET A 115 -2.82 9.58 16.30
N LEU A 116 -2.24 10.78 16.24
CA LEU A 116 -1.10 11.17 17.06
C LEU A 116 -1.48 11.47 18.51
N GLU A 117 -2.76 11.74 18.78
CA GLU A 117 -3.25 12.17 20.10
C GLU A 117 -3.60 10.99 21.02
N ILE A 118 -3.75 9.78 20.46
CA ILE A 118 -3.91 8.52 21.20
C ILE A 118 -2.53 8.06 21.72
N ARG A 119 -1.88 8.93 22.51
CA ARG A 119 -0.55 8.71 23.09
C ARG A 119 -0.67 7.88 24.36
N ASP A 120 -0.48 6.57 24.27
CA ASP A 120 0.04 5.82 25.41
C ASP A 120 1.55 6.09 25.50
N PHE A 121 1.88 7.01 26.41
CA PHE A 121 3.23 7.43 26.78
C PHE A 121 4.03 6.25 27.37
N ILE A 122 4.57 5.36 26.55
CA ILE A 122 5.37 4.23 27.05
C ILE A 122 6.87 4.57 27.01
N ALA A 123 7.28 5.27 28.07
CA ALA A 123 8.51 5.02 28.83
C ALA A 123 9.91 5.24 28.20
N LYS A 124 10.08 5.74 26.97
CA LYS A 124 11.45 5.95 26.41
C LYS A 124 11.72 7.26 25.66
N GLY A 125 10.84 8.26 25.76
CA GLY A 125 11.08 9.57 25.14
C GLY A 125 11.13 9.55 23.59
N LYS A 126 10.75 8.43 22.97
CA LYS A 126 10.54 8.33 21.53
C LYS A 126 9.07 8.66 21.23
N GLN A 127 8.84 9.57 20.28
CA GLN A 127 7.51 9.89 19.75
C GLN A 127 7.08 8.76 18.82
N GLU A 128 6.62 7.66 19.43
CA GLU A 128 6.28 6.41 18.76
C GLU A 128 4.77 6.34 18.47
N ILE A 129 4.41 5.99 17.23
CA ILE A 129 3.02 5.92 16.76
C ILE A 129 2.72 4.49 16.29
N ASN A 130 1.70 3.87 16.89
CA ASN A 130 1.23 2.55 16.44
C ASN A 130 0.27 2.71 15.28
N VAL A 131 0.57 2.08 14.15
CA VAL A 131 -0.37 2.01 13.02
C VAL A 131 -0.97 0.61 12.98
N MET A 132 -2.20 0.48 13.49
CA MET A 132 -2.88 -0.81 13.62
C MET A 132 -3.32 -1.40 12.27
N SER A 133 -3.73 -0.55 11.32
CA SER A 133 -4.18 -0.99 9.99
C SER A 133 -3.02 -1.61 9.19
N HIS A 134 -3.17 -2.87 8.78
CA HIS A 134 -2.19 -3.56 7.92
C HIS A 134 -2.15 -2.93 6.53
N GLU A 135 -3.32 -2.69 5.94
CA GLU A 135 -3.44 -2.13 4.60
C GLU A 135 -2.80 -0.74 4.51
N LEU A 136 -3.02 0.10 5.52
CA LEU A 136 -2.38 1.42 5.58
C LEU A 136 -0.85 1.27 5.62
N ARG A 137 -0.31 0.33 6.42
CA ARG A 137 1.13 0.06 6.49
C ARG A 137 1.71 -0.45 5.17
N GLU A 138 0.96 -1.21 4.39
CA GLU A 138 1.38 -1.65 3.05
C GLU A 138 1.40 -0.50 2.04
N GLY A 139 0.62 0.55 2.29
CA GLY A 139 0.61 1.78 1.50
C GLY A 139 1.79 2.73 1.73
N ARG A 140 2.75 2.39 2.59
CA ARG A 140 3.93 3.21 2.88
C ARG A 140 4.80 3.42 1.64
N VAL A 141 5.45 4.56 1.55
CA VAL A 141 6.30 4.96 0.42
C VAL A 141 7.75 5.02 0.85
N LYS A 142 8.64 4.34 0.13
CA LYS A 142 10.10 4.44 0.35
C LYS A 142 10.57 5.84 -0.04
N ILE A 143 11.30 6.50 0.85
CA ILE A 143 11.86 7.83 0.64
C ILE A 143 13.37 7.80 0.89
N ALA A 144 14.15 8.59 0.13
CA ALA A 144 15.59 8.66 0.34
C ALA A 144 15.96 9.80 1.32
N ASN A 145 15.22 10.90 1.29
CA ASN A 145 15.44 12.07 2.13
C ASN A 145 14.11 12.73 2.56
N GLU A 146 14.17 13.68 3.50
CA GLU A 146 13.00 14.41 3.99
C GLU A 146 12.23 15.14 2.87
N SER A 147 12.93 15.69 1.88
CA SER A 147 12.29 16.39 0.75
C SER A 147 11.53 15.47 -0.21
N ASP A 148 11.77 14.16 -0.16
CA ASP A 148 11.00 13.16 -0.92
C ASP A 148 9.68 12.77 -0.21
N SER A 149 9.40 13.32 0.98
CA SER A 149 8.20 12.99 1.75
C SER A 149 6.93 13.28 0.96
N PRO A 150 5.93 12.39 1.00
CA PRO A 150 4.66 12.63 0.33
C PRO A 150 3.93 13.81 1.00
N VAL A 151 3.23 14.62 0.20
CA VAL A 151 2.46 15.75 0.75
C VAL A 151 1.24 15.20 1.52
N PRO A 152 1.00 15.60 2.79
CA PRO A 152 -0.10 15.07 3.60
C PRO A 152 -1.45 15.66 3.18
N THR A 153 -2.00 15.14 2.10
CA THR A 153 -3.33 15.51 1.57
C THR A 153 -4.29 14.34 1.66
N LEU A 154 -5.60 14.62 1.61
CA LEU A 154 -6.64 13.59 1.55
C LEU A 154 -6.42 12.63 0.37
N ASP A 155 -6.16 13.15 -0.83
CA ASP A 155 -5.93 12.31 -2.02
C ASP A 155 -4.73 11.38 -1.83
N ASN A 156 -3.60 11.90 -1.33
CA ASN A 156 -2.44 11.07 -1.06
C ASN A 156 -2.69 10.05 0.07
N TYR A 157 -3.45 10.41 1.12
CA TYR A 157 -3.85 9.49 2.17
C TYR A 157 -4.67 8.32 1.62
N LEU A 158 -5.70 8.62 0.82
CA LEU A 158 -6.59 7.62 0.22
C LEU A 158 -5.83 6.70 -0.75
N ARG A 159 -4.89 7.23 -1.54
CA ARG A 159 -4.07 6.45 -2.47
C ARG A 159 -3.13 5.45 -1.80
N GLN A 160 -2.95 5.50 -0.48
CA GLN A 160 -2.17 4.49 0.26
C GLN A 160 -2.91 3.15 0.34
N PHE A 161 -4.24 3.14 0.20
CA PHE A 161 -5.04 1.92 0.27
C PHE A 161 -5.08 1.21 -1.08
N ALA A 162 -4.91 -0.11 -1.08
CA ALA A 162 -4.84 -0.89 -2.31
C ALA A 162 -6.18 -0.89 -3.05
N PHE A 163 -7.28 -1.02 -2.30
CA PHE A 163 -8.62 -1.01 -2.86
C PHE A 163 -8.94 0.35 -3.51
N VAL A 164 -8.42 1.47 -2.97
CA VAL A 164 -8.60 2.80 -3.56
C VAL A 164 -7.86 2.89 -4.88
N ARG A 165 -6.61 2.41 -4.95
CA ARG A 165 -5.87 2.37 -6.23
C ARG A 165 -6.60 1.54 -7.28
N GLU A 166 -7.14 0.39 -6.88
CA GLU A 166 -7.99 -0.45 -7.75
C GLU A 166 -9.24 0.31 -8.22
N TYR A 167 -9.93 1.02 -7.32
CA TYR A 167 -11.09 1.85 -7.63
C TYR A 167 -10.77 2.90 -8.70
N TYR A 168 -9.69 3.68 -8.54
CA TYR A 168 -9.29 4.69 -9.52
C TYR A 168 -8.95 4.09 -10.89
N GLU A 169 -8.28 2.93 -10.93
CA GLU A 169 -8.00 2.24 -12.19
C GLU A 169 -9.28 1.75 -12.89
N LEU A 170 -10.26 1.26 -12.11
CA LEU A 170 -11.57 0.89 -12.65
C LEU A 170 -12.35 2.10 -13.17
N CYS A 171 -12.36 3.23 -12.45
CA CYS A 171 -12.97 4.47 -12.93
C CYS A 171 -12.38 4.88 -14.28
N LYS A 172 -11.05 4.85 -14.41
CA LYS A 172 -10.34 5.15 -15.65
C LYS A 172 -10.71 4.19 -16.78
N LYS A 173 -10.76 2.89 -16.49
CA LYS A 173 -11.12 1.85 -17.47
C LYS A 173 -12.56 2.00 -17.96
N LEU A 174 -13.49 2.30 -17.05
CA LEU A 174 -14.92 2.45 -17.33
C LEU A 174 -15.31 3.87 -17.77
N LYS A 175 -14.36 4.82 -17.81
CA LYS A 175 -14.58 6.26 -18.09
C LYS A 175 -15.58 6.91 -17.14
N LEU A 176 -15.49 6.58 -15.86
CA LEU A 176 -16.28 7.14 -14.77
C LEU A 176 -15.47 8.18 -14.00
N GLU A 177 -16.16 9.11 -13.35
CA GLU A 177 -15.53 10.02 -12.40
C GLU A 177 -15.31 9.30 -11.06
N PRO A 178 -14.10 9.35 -10.48
CA PRO A 178 -13.80 8.76 -9.18
C PRO A 178 -14.45 9.52 -8.01
#